data_AF-A0A946UYG0-F1
#
_entry.id   AF-A0A946UYG0-F1
#
_cell.length_a   1.000
_cell.length_b   1.000
_cell.length_c   1.000
_cell.angle_alpha   90.00
_cell.angle_beta   90.00
_cell.angle_gamma   90.00
#
_symmetry.space_group_name_H-M   'P 1'
#
loop_
_entity.id
_entity.type
_entity.pdbx_description
1 polymer ?
#
loop_
_entity_poly.entity_id
_entity_poly.type
_entity_poly.pdbx_seq_one_letter_code
_entity_poly.pdbx_strand_id
1 'polypeptide(L)'
;PSGRKGLLVTSVEAFERYQAENAWTWEHQALLRARPVAGSTSLGAEFRRIRDETLTTRVRLDALRQDVLSMRARMRKELDRSNAEFFDLKNGAGGVGDIEFIVQYLVLTNAEDYSEVIEFTDNIRQLDALASCRIISPQAAEELQDIYRAYRRRQHHLVLNNEPVVLPPTEFDNERRAVIRHWDEAFRD
;
A
#
# COMPACT_ATOMS: atom_id res chain seq x y z
N PRO A 1 -9.46 14.40 -5.28
CA PRO A 1 -8.92 15.09 -6.49
C PRO A 1 -8.22 16.39 -6.11
N SER A 2 -7.04 16.68 -6.66
CA SER A 2 -6.31 17.97 -6.51
C SER A 2 -5.91 18.39 -5.08
N GLY A 3 -5.97 17.46 -4.11
CA GLY A 3 -5.59 17.70 -2.71
C GLY A 3 -6.27 18.91 -2.09
N ARG A 4 -5.51 19.75 -1.37
CA ARG A 4 -6.00 20.96 -0.69
C ARG A 4 -6.56 22.03 -1.64
N LYS A 5 -6.27 21.96 -2.94
CA LYS A 5 -6.75 22.92 -3.95
C LYS A 5 -8.04 22.45 -4.63
N GLY A 6 -8.47 21.22 -4.40
CA GLY A 6 -9.70 20.66 -4.97
C GLY A 6 -10.95 21.10 -4.22
N LEU A 7 -12.11 20.85 -4.82
CA LEU A 7 -13.39 20.97 -4.13
C LEU A 7 -13.48 19.92 -3.01
N LEU A 8 -14.12 20.30 -1.90
CA LEU A 8 -14.32 19.40 -0.75
C LEU A 8 -15.19 18.19 -1.12
N VAL A 9 -16.18 18.40 -1.99
CA VAL A 9 -17.07 17.37 -2.54
C VAL A 9 -16.97 17.41 -4.06
N THR A 10 -16.85 16.24 -4.68
CA THR A 10 -16.76 16.08 -6.14
C THR A 10 -17.88 15.15 -6.61
N SER A 11 -18.45 15.42 -7.79
CA SER A 11 -19.43 14.49 -8.39
C SER A 11 -18.74 13.19 -8.81
N VAL A 12 -19.52 12.13 -9.01
CA VAL A 12 -19.01 10.83 -9.44
C VAL A 12 -18.33 10.93 -10.80
N GLU A 13 -18.94 11.66 -11.73
CA GLU A 13 -18.45 11.86 -13.10
C GLU A 13 -17.14 12.68 -13.10
N ALA A 14 -17.06 13.70 -12.24
CA ALA A 14 -15.83 14.49 -12.09
C ALA A 14 -14.71 13.69 -11.42
N PHE A 15 -15.05 12.77 -10.50
CA PHE A 15 -14.08 11.86 -9.90
C PHE A 15 -13.54 10.87 -10.94
N GLU A 16 -14.41 10.25 -11.73
CA GLU A 16 -14.04 9.34 -12.83
C GLU A 16 -13.12 10.01 -13.84
N ARG A 17 -13.52 11.19 -14.35
CA ARG A 17 -12.70 11.95 -15.29
C ARG A 17 -11.33 12.31 -14.71
N TYR A 18 -11.27 12.68 -13.43
CA TYR A 18 -10.01 12.98 -12.77
C TYR A 18 -9.08 11.76 -12.72
N GLN A 19 -9.61 10.59 -12.32
CA GLN A 19 -8.82 9.35 -12.29
C GLN A 19 -8.32 8.97 -13.68
N ALA A 20 -9.12 9.15 -14.72
CA ALA A 20 -8.75 8.80 -16.09
C ALA A 20 -7.67 9.73 -16.69
N GLU A 21 -7.73 11.03 -16.40
CA GLU A 21 -6.95 12.03 -17.15
C GLU A 21 -5.80 12.67 -16.35
N ASN A 22 -5.91 12.75 -15.03
CA ASN A 22 -5.07 13.64 -14.22
C ASN A 22 -4.36 12.93 -13.05
N ALA A 23 -4.81 11.73 -12.67
CA ALA A 23 -4.30 11.06 -11.49
C ALA A 23 -2.85 10.60 -11.67
N TRP A 24 -2.07 10.79 -10.62
CA TRP A 24 -0.69 10.32 -10.55
C TRP A 24 -0.64 8.87 -10.04
N THR A 25 0.46 8.16 -10.33
CA THR A 25 0.68 6.78 -9.88
C THR A 25 0.48 6.61 -8.36
N TRP A 26 0.95 7.57 -7.56
CA TRP A 26 0.75 7.55 -6.11
C TRP A 26 -0.73 7.74 -5.69
N GLU A 27 -1.54 8.42 -6.51
CA GLU A 27 -2.99 8.51 -6.27
C GLU A 27 -3.68 7.19 -6.56
N HIS A 28 -3.22 6.42 -7.55
CA HIS A 28 -3.69 5.05 -7.78
C HIS A 28 -3.28 4.12 -6.63
N GLN A 29 -2.05 4.25 -6.09
CA GLN A 29 -1.64 3.55 -4.87
C GLN A 29 -2.57 3.89 -3.68
N ALA A 30 -2.95 5.16 -3.52
CA ALA A 30 -3.90 5.56 -2.49
C ALA A 30 -5.32 5.02 -2.76
N LEU A 31 -5.74 4.96 -4.02
CA LEU A 31 -7.05 4.47 -4.45
C LEU A 31 -7.25 2.97 -4.14
N LEU A 32 -6.17 2.17 -4.13
CA LEU A 32 -6.22 0.77 -3.71
C LEU A 32 -6.83 0.60 -2.31
N ARG A 33 -6.58 1.55 -1.41
CA ARG A 33 -7.05 1.55 -0.02
C ARG A 33 -8.46 2.09 0.14
N ALA A 34 -8.98 2.77 -0.88
CA ALA A 34 -10.25 3.48 -0.81
C ALA A 34 -11.43 2.52 -0.98
N ARG A 35 -12.46 2.71 -0.13
CA ARG A 35 -13.72 1.97 -0.21
C ARG A 35 -14.88 2.87 0.26
N PRO A 36 -16.12 2.62 -0.21
CA PRO A 36 -17.29 3.23 0.38
C PRO A 36 -17.40 2.86 1.87
N VAL A 37 -17.63 3.86 2.73
CA VAL A 37 -17.82 3.68 4.18
C VAL A 37 -19.19 4.14 4.67
N ALA A 38 -19.87 4.98 3.88
CA ALA A 38 -21.21 5.50 4.12
C ALA A 38 -21.81 5.99 2.79
N GLY A 39 -23.13 6.22 2.76
CA GLY A 39 -23.86 6.69 1.57
C GLY A 39 -24.81 5.63 1.01
N SER A 40 -25.46 5.94 -0.12
CA SER A 40 -26.37 4.99 -0.77
C SER A 40 -25.62 3.84 -1.43
N THR A 41 -26.27 2.68 -1.50
CA THR A 41 -25.70 1.49 -2.17
C THR A 41 -25.38 1.76 -3.63
N SER A 42 -26.20 2.54 -4.34
CA SER A 42 -25.98 2.91 -5.75
C SER A 42 -24.72 3.74 -5.93
N LEU A 43 -24.51 4.75 -5.07
CA LEU A 43 -23.30 5.58 -5.11
C LEU A 43 -22.05 4.74 -4.79
N GLY A 44 -22.16 3.85 -3.80
CA GLY A 44 -21.07 2.93 -3.47
C GLY A 44 -20.73 1.97 -4.61
N ALA A 45 -21.72 1.55 -5.40
CA ALA A 45 -21.52 0.70 -6.58
C ALA A 45 -20.81 1.46 -7.70
N GLU A 46 -21.23 2.69 -8.01
CA GLU A 46 -20.54 3.53 -9.00
C GLU A 46 -19.09 3.82 -8.61
N PHE A 47 -18.83 4.14 -7.34
CA PHE A 47 -17.46 4.32 -6.87
C PHE A 47 -16.60 3.07 -7.09
N ARG A 48 -17.14 1.88 -6.78
CA ARG A 48 -16.41 0.62 -6.99
C ARG A 48 -16.13 0.38 -8.46
N ARG A 49 -17.13 0.57 -9.35
CA ARG A 49 -16.96 0.46 -10.80
C ARG A 49 -15.79 1.34 -11.29
N ILE A 50 -15.77 2.62 -10.90
CA ILE A 50 -14.72 3.56 -11.29
C ILE A 50 -13.37 3.13 -10.73
N ARG A 51 -13.32 2.76 -9.45
CA ARG A 51 -12.09 2.28 -8.81
C ARG A 51 -11.53 1.08 -9.56
N ASP A 52 -12.36 0.08 -9.84
CA ASP A 52 -11.93 -1.16 -10.44
C ASP A 52 -11.47 -0.95 -11.89
N GLU A 53 -12.21 -0.14 -12.68
CA GLU A 53 -11.77 0.27 -14.02
C GLU A 53 -10.44 1.05 -13.97
N THR A 54 -10.29 1.98 -13.03
CA THR A 54 -9.06 2.79 -12.89
C THR A 54 -7.85 1.89 -12.61
N LEU A 55 -7.98 0.98 -11.65
CA LEU A 55 -6.88 0.13 -11.20
C LEU A 55 -6.51 -0.96 -12.21
N THR A 56 -7.44 -1.39 -13.05
CA THR A 56 -7.23 -2.43 -14.07
C THR A 56 -6.79 -1.86 -15.43
N THR A 57 -7.15 -0.61 -15.77
CA THR A 57 -6.95 -0.09 -17.14
C THR A 57 -6.17 1.22 -17.25
N ARG A 58 -5.97 1.96 -16.14
CA ARG A 58 -5.39 3.32 -16.19
C ARG A 58 -4.04 3.44 -15.50
N VAL A 59 -3.51 2.35 -14.96
CA VAL A 59 -2.18 2.33 -14.34
C VAL A 59 -1.11 2.33 -15.43
N ARG A 60 -0.15 3.25 -15.34
CA ARG A 60 1.00 3.32 -16.26
C ARG A 60 2.07 2.31 -15.83
N LEU A 61 1.94 1.07 -16.31
CA LEU A 61 2.80 -0.05 -15.91
C LEU A 61 4.29 0.17 -16.23
N ASP A 62 4.59 0.86 -17.33
CA ASP A 62 5.95 1.19 -17.78
C ASP A 62 6.73 2.06 -16.78
N ALA A 63 6.04 3.00 -16.12
CA ALA A 63 6.63 3.89 -15.12
C ALA A 63 6.41 3.42 -13.67
N LEU A 64 5.48 2.49 -13.44
CA LEU A 64 4.97 2.11 -12.12
C LEU A 64 6.09 1.76 -11.13
N ARG A 65 7.02 0.87 -11.52
CA ARG A 65 8.12 0.43 -10.65
C ARG A 65 8.94 1.62 -10.15
N GLN A 66 9.38 2.46 -11.09
CA GLN A 66 10.24 3.60 -10.77
C GLN A 66 9.51 4.66 -9.95
N ASP A 67 8.24 4.92 -10.25
CA ASP A 67 7.39 5.86 -9.51
C ASP A 67 7.22 5.41 -8.05
N VAL A 68 6.95 4.13 -7.81
CA VAL A 68 6.78 3.56 -6.47
C VAL A 68 8.08 3.64 -5.67
N LEU A 69 9.21 3.24 -6.26
CA LEU A 69 10.53 3.32 -5.63
C LEU A 69 10.90 4.76 -5.27
N SER A 70 10.74 5.69 -6.22
CA SER A 70 11.02 7.11 -6.04
C SER A 70 10.16 7.72 -4.93
N MET A 71 8.86 7.43 -4.93
CA MET A 71 7.94 7.89 -3.90
C MET A 71 8.33 7.35 -2.52
N ARG A 72 8.62 6.05 -2.42
CA ARG A 72 9.00 5.44 -1.13
C ARG A 72 10.30 6.03 -0.59
N ALA A 73 11.30 6.23 -1.45
CA ALA A 73 12.58 6.82 -1.09
C ALA A 73 12.39 8.25 -0.56
N ARG A 74 11.56 9.07 -1.23
CA ARG A 74 11.22 10.42 -0.75
C ARG A 74 10.53 10.39 0.61
N MET A 75 9.52 9.54 0.78
CA MET A 75 8.83 9.38 2.06
C MET A 75 9.78 8.95 3.17
N ARG A 76 10.72 8.03 2.89
CA ARG A 76 11.72 7.59 3.86
C ARG A 76 12.61 8.75 4.29
N LYS A 77 13.15 9.50 3.33
CA LYS A 77 14.00 10.66 3.62
C LYS A 77 13.32 11.69 4.54
N GLU A 78 12.01 11.86 4.43
CA GLU A 78 11.25 12.84 5.20
C GLU A 78 10.73 12.32 6.55
N LEU A 79 10.36 11.04 6.63
CA LEU A 79 9.59 10.50 7.75
C LEU A 79 10.35 9.48 8.60
N ASP A 80 11.39 8.85 8.06
CA ASP A 80 12.15 7.81 8.76
C ASP A 80 12.98 8.41 9.90
N ARG A 81 12.74 7.91 11.10
CA ARG A 81 13.46 8.29 12.33
C ARG A 81 14.50 7.27 12.76
N SER A 82 14.76 6.25 11.93
CA SER A 82 15.75 5.22 12.23
C SER A 82 17.16 5.79 12.30
N ASN A 83 17.97 5.27 13.22
CA ASN A 83 19.38 5.57 13.38
C ASN A 83 20.09 4.37 14.03
N ALA A 84 21.31 4.55 14.56
CA ALA A 84 22.05 3.46 15.17
C ALA A 84 21.39 2.88 16.44
N GLU A 85 20.56 3.66 17.13
CA GLU A 85 19.91 3.30 18.39
C GLU A 85 18.43 2.94 18.22
N PHE A 86 17.81 3.33 17.12
CA PHE A 86 16.38 3.17 16.91
C PHE A 86 16.02 2.70 15.51
N PHE A 87 14.98 1.88 15.42
CA PHE A 87 14.28 1.50 14.20
C PHE A 87 12.89 2.13 14.21
N ASP A 88 12.58 2.94 13.19
CA ASP A 88 11.21 3.43 12.95
C ASP A 88 10.36 2.31 12.37
N LEU A 89 9.49 1.73 13.21
CA LEU A 89 8.67 0.58 12.87
C LEU A 89 7.76 0.84 11.65
N LYS A 90 7.38 2.09 11.40
CA LYS A 90 6.50 2.45 10.29
C LYS A 90 7.28 2.81 9.04
N ASN A 91 8.20 3.77 9.15
CA ASN A 91 8.84 4.42 8.00
C ASN A 91 10.24 3.88 7.70
N GLY A 92 10.83 3.13 8.61
CA GLY A 92 12.15 2.53 8.46
C GLY A 92 12.22 1.47 7.36
N ALA A 93 13.45 1.13 6.98
CA ALA A 93 13.73 -0.01 6.10
C ALA A 93 13.20 -1.32 6.70
N GLY A 94 12.39 -2.06 5.96
CA GLY A 94 11.74 -3.26 6.44
C GLY A 94 10.59 -3.01 7.42
N GLY A 95 10.11 -1.77 7.51
CA GLY A 95 8.96 -1.37 8.33
C GLY A 95 7.61 -1.58 7.66
N VAL A 96 6.53 -1.17 8.35
CA VAL A 96 5.14 -1.31 7.86
C VAL A 96 4.94 -0.68 6.48
N GLY A 97 5.56 0.48 6.23
CA GLY A 97 5.46 1.18 4.96
C GLY A 97 6.04 0.39 3.78
N ASP A 98 7.06 -0.44 4.01
CA ASP A 98 7.64 -1.27 2.94
C ASP A 98 6.68 -2.39 2.56
N ILE A 99 6.04 -3.03 3.53
CA ILE A 99 4.99 -4.03 3.28
C ILE A 99 3.83 -3.40 2.50
N GLU A 100 3.36 -2.22 2.92
CA GLU A 100 2.28 -1.49 2.24
C GLU A 100 2.65 -1.18 0.78
N PHE A 101 3.88 -0.77 0.51
CA PHE A 101 4.35 -0.46 -0.85
C PHE A 101 4.59 -1.71 -1.71
N ILE A 102 5.10 -2.81 -1.14
CA ILE A 102 5.21 -4.11 -1.83
C ILE A 102 3.82 -4.56 -2.30
N VAL A 103 2.85 -4.59 -1.38
CA VAL A 103 1.49 -5.03 -1.72
C VAL A 103 0.87 -4.12 -2.77
N GLN A 104 0.98 -2.80 -2.62
CA GLN A 104 0.44 -1.86 -3.61
C GLN A 104 1.07 -2.05 -4.99
N TYR A 105 2.39 -2.21 -5.05
CA TYR A 105 3.10 -2.43 -6.32
C TYR A 105 2.66 -3.72 -6.99
N LEU A 106 2.65 -4.84 -6.26
CA LEU A 106 2.27 -6.13 -6.81
C LEU A 106 0.81 -6.15 -7.25
N VAL A 107 -0.10 -5.55 -6.48
CA VAL A 107 -1.51 -5.44 -6.85
C VAL A 107 -1.67 -4.59 -8.11
N LEU A 108 -1.07 -3.39 -8.17
CA LEU A 108 -1.20 -2.52 -9.35
C LEU A 108 -0.58 -3.13 -10.61
N THR A 109 0.51 -3.88 -10.47
CA THR A 109 1.19 -4.54 -11.60
C THR A 109 0.34 -5.65 -12.22
N ASN A 110 -0.51 -6.29 -11.42
CA ASN A 110 -1.23 -7.50 -11.82
C ASN A 110 -2.75 -7.31 -11.92
N ALA A 111 -3.28 -6.13 -11.59
CA ALA A 111 -4.72 -5.89 -11.53
C ALA A 111 -5.42 -6.02 -12.89
N GLU A 112 -4.73 -5.73 -14.00
CA GLU A 112 -5.27 -5.91 -15.36
C GLU A 112 -5.58 -7.38 -15.66
N ASP A 113 -4.66 -8.29 -15.29
CA ASP A 113 -4.78 -9.72 -15.54
C ASP A 113 -5.61 -10.46 -14.46
N TYR A 114 -5.56 -9.96 -13.22
CA TYR A 114 -6.14 -10.61 -12.04
C TYR A 114 -6.94 -9.62 -11.19
N SER A 115 -8.17 -9.32 -11.59
CA SER A 115 -9.06 -8.40 -10.87
C SER A 115 -9.33 -8.80 -9.40
N GLU A 116 -9.13 -10.06 -9.03
CA GLU A 116 -9.26 -10.57 -7.66
C GLU A 116 -8.31 -9.85 -6.68
N VAL A 117 -7.14 -9.39 -7.15
CA VAL A 117 -6.14 -8.71 -6.31
C VAL A 117 -6.59 -7.32 -5.83
N ILE A 118 -7.65 -6.76 -6.44
CA ILE A 118 -8.23 -5.48 -6.05
C ILE A 118 -9.59 -5.60 -5.34
N GLU A 119 -10.12 -6.80 -5.13
CA GLU A 119 -11.41 -7.03 -4.45
C GLU A 119 -11.42 -6.39 -3.05
N PHE A 120 -10.34 -6.61 -2.30
CA PHE A 120 -10.15 -6.06 -0.97
C PHE A 120 -9.18 -4.89 -0.98
N THR A 121 -9.28 -4.06 0.06
CA THR A 121 -8.48 -2.83 0.19
C THR A 121 -7.44 -2.88 1.31
N ASP A 122 -7.37 -3.97 2.07
CA ASP A 122 -6.39 -4.18 3.14
C ASP A 122 -5.28 -5.15 2.73
N ASN A 123 -4.10 -4.96 3.33
CA ASN A 123 -2.90 -5.71 2.97
C ASN A 123 -3.06 -7.23 3.15
N ILE A 124 -3.79 -7.66 4.19
CA ILE A 124 -3.88 -9.07 4.54
C ILE A 124 -4.59 -9.82 3.41
N ARG A 125 -5.80 -9.38 3.07
CA ARG A 125 -6.59 -10.03 2.01
C ARG A 125 -6.00 -9.81 0.63
N GLN A 126 -5.31 -8.69 0.39
CA GLN A 126 -4.56 -8.50 -0.86
C GLN A 126 -3.38 -9.48 -0.97
N LEU A 127 -2.67 -9.78 0.12
CA LEU A 127 -1.63 -10.82 0.13
C LEU A 127 -2.22 -12.22 -0.14
N ASP A 128 -3.41 -12.52 0.40
CA ASP A 128 -4.12 -13.79 0.10
C ASP A 128 -4.46 -13.89 -1.40
N ALA A 129 -4.96 -12.81 -2.00
CA ALA A 129 -5.28 -12.77 -3.42
C ALA A 129 -4.02 -12.90 -4.29
N LEU A 130 -2.93 -12.18 -3.96
CA LEU A 130 -1.65 -12.29 -4.65
C LEU A 130 -1.11 -13.73 -4.63
N ALA A 131 -1.22 -14.44 -3.50
CA ALA A 131 -0.83 -15.84 -3.40
C ALA A 131 -1.75 -16.77 -4.21
N SER A 132 -3.06 -16.53 -4.16
CA SER A 132 -4.06 -17.33 -4.89
C SER A 132 -3.88 -17.22 -6.41
N CYS A 133 -3.50 -16.04 -6.90
CA CYS A 133 -3.13 -15.78 -8.30
C CYS A 133 -1.69 -16.21 -8.64
N ARG A 134 -0.94 -16.80 -7.69
CA ARG A 134 0.46 -17.25 -7.84
C ARG A 134 1.44 -16.14 -8.20
N ILE A 135 1.14 -14.89 -7.87
CA ILE A 135 2.02 -13.73 -8.06
C ILE A 135 3.15 -13.77 -7.02
N ILE A 136 2.85 -14.24 -5.81
CA ILE A 136 3.83 -14.57 -4.77
C ILE A 136 3.57 -15.98 -4.24
N SER A 137 4.55 -16.58 -3.58
CA SER A 137 4.34 -17.88 -2.93
C SER A 137 3.40 -17.73 -1.71
N PRO A 138 2.62 -18.77 -1.36
CA PRO A 138 1.84 -18.78 -0.13
C PRO A 138 2.69 -18.52 1.12
N GLN A 139 3.93 -19.00 1.14
CA GLN A 139 4.87 -18.78 2.25
C GLN A 139 5.28 -17.31 2.37
N ALA A 140 5.54 -16.63 1.25
CA ALA A 140 5.85 -15.21 1.24
C ALA A 140 4.65 -14.37 1.73
N ALA A 141 3.44 -14.72 1.29
CA ALA A 141 2.23 -14.07 1.75
C ALA A 141 2.03 -14.24 3.26
N GLU A 142 2.14 -15.47 3.77
CA GLU A 142 2.01 -15.78 5.21
C GLU A 142 3.06 -15.02 6.04
N GLU A 143 4.33 -15.04 5.62
CA GLU A 143 5.42 -14.33 6.32
C GLU A 143 5.16 -12.81 6.37
N LEU A 144 4.79 -12.18 5.25
CA LEU A 144 4.48 -10.75 5.22
C LEU A 144 3.24 -10.40 6.05
N GLN A 145 2.21 -11.25 6.04
CA GLN A 145 1.01 -11.05 6.85
C GLN A 145 1.32 -11.12 8.35
N ASP A 146 2.09 -12.10 8.78
CA ASP A 146 2.44 -12.27 10.19
C ASP A 146 3.32 -11.14 10.70
N ILE A 147 4.32 -10.72 9.91
CA ILE A 147 5.12 -9.54 10.22
C ILE A 147 4.24 -8.30 10.31
N TYR A 148 3.33 -8.09 9.34
CA TYR A 148 2.42 -6.95 9.36
C TYR A 148 1.53 -6.95 10.61
N ARG A 149 0.96 -8.10 11.00
CA ARG A 149 0.14 -8.22 12.22
C ARG A 149 0.97 -7.93 13.47
N ALA A 150 2.20 -8.45 13.55
CA ALA A 150 3.11 -8.21 14.67
C ALA A 150 3.46 -6.72 14.80
N TYR A 151 3.84 -6.07 13.69
CA TYR A 151 4.15 -4.64 13.66
C TYR A 151 2.95 -3.79 14.04
N ARG A 152 1.76 -4.07 13.50
CA ARG A 152 0.55 -3.32 13.85
C ARG A 152 0.18 -3.49 15.32
N ARG A 153 0.31 -4.70 15.88
CA ARG A 153 0.12 -4.96 17.31
C ARG A 153 1.10 -4.13 18.15
N ARG A 154 2.38 -4.15 17.80
CA ARG A 154 3.40 -3.37 18.53
C ARG A 154 3.15 -1.87 18.44
N GLN A 155 2.81 -1.38 17.24
CA GLN A 155 2.45 0.02 17.03
C GLN A 155 1.25 0.44 17.90
N HIS A 156 0.20 -0.39 17.99
CA HIS A 156 -0.93 -0.11 18.87
C HIS A 156 -0.52 -0.03 20.34
N HIS A 157 0.34 -0.93 20.84
CA HIS A 157 0.84 -0.86 22.21
C HIS A 157 1.63 0.44 22.49
N LEU A 158 2.54 0.83 21.59
CA LEU A 158 3.31 2.07 21.74
C LEU A 158 2.37 3.29 21.80
N VAL A 159 1.41 3.36 20.88
CA VAL A 159 0.44 4.47 20.83
C VAL A 159 -0.41 4.54 22.10
N LEU A 160 -0.90 3.40 22.59
CA LEU A 160 -1.68 3.34 23.84
C LEU A 160 -0.88 3.78 25.07
N ASN A 161 0.44 3.58 25.04
CA ASN A 161 1.35 4.02 26.09
C ASN A 161 1.87 5.46 25.89
N ASN A 162 1.42 6.18 24.86
CA ASN A 162 1.97 7.48 24.44
C ASN A 162 3.48 7.44 24.13
N GLU A 163 4.00 6.29 23.69
CA GLU A 163 5.37 6.10 23.27
C GLU A 163 5.55 6.40 21.77
N PRO A 164 6.73 6.87 21.34
CA PRO A 164 7.02 7.02 19.92
C PRO A 164 7.03 5.65 19.21
N VAL A 165 6.66 5.64 17.93
CA VAL A 165 6.64 4.42 17.08
C VAL A 165 8.06 4.09 16.58
N VAL A 166 9.02 4.03 17.50
CA VAL A 166 10.41 3.64 17.28
C VAL A 166 10.78 2.55 18.28
N LEU A 167 11.64 1.62 17.87
CA LEU A 167 12.02 0.44 18.65
C LEU A 167 13.55 0.32 18.74
N PRO A 168 14.10 -0.41 19.73
CA PRO A 168 15.50 -0.85 19.66
C PRO A 168 15.77 -1.63 18.37
N PRO A 169 16.95 -1.54 17.73
CA PRO A 169 17.21 -2.17 16.44
C PRO A 169 17.27 -3.70 16.49
N THR A 170 17.36 -4.26 17.70
CA THR A 170 17.33 -5.70 17.98
C THR A 170 15.91 -6.25 18.04
N GLU A 171 14.90 -5.41 18.31
CA GLU A 171 13.50 -5.81 18.28
C GLU A 171 13.08 -5.96 16.81
N PHE A 172 12.52 -7.13 16.45
CA PHE A 172 12.10 -7.49 15.09
C PHE A 172 13.21 -7.53 14.02
N ASP A 173 14.48 -7.77 14.39
CA ASP A 173 15.58 -7.77 13.41
C ASP A 173 15.41 -8.83 12.29
N ASN A 174 14.87 -10.01 12.63
CA ASN A 174 14.61 -11.07 11.65
C ASN A 174 13.51 -10.69 10.66
N GLU A 175 12.40 -10.16 11.18
CA GLU A 175 11.24 -9.69 10.44
C GLU A 175 11.62 -8.52 9.53
N ARG A 176 12.41 -7.58 10.04
CA ARG A 176 12.94 -6.47 9.25
C ARG A 176 13.78 -6.96 8.07
N ARG A 177 14.70 -7.90 8.31
CA ARG A 177 15.46 -8.54 7.23
C ARG A 177 14.56 -9.27 6.24
N ALA A 178 13.50 -9.92 6.70
CA ALA A 178 12.54 -10.60 5.82
C ALA A 178 11.81 -9.62 4.92
N VAL A 179 11.29 -8.52 5.45
CA VAL A 179 10.63 -7.48 4.64
C VAL A 179 11.61 -6.86 3.63
N ILE A 180 12.87 -6.64 4.00
CA ILE A 180 13.89 -6.16 3.05
C ILE A 180 14.14 -7.17 1.93
N ARG A 181 14.22 -8.48 2.23
CA ARG A 181 14.33 -9.51 1.18
C ARG A 181 13.13 -9.49 0.24
N HIS A 182 11.91 -9.44 0.78
CA HIS A 182 10.67 -9.34 -0.02
C HIS A 182 10.61 -8.06 -0.85
N TRP A 183 11.13 -6.95 -0.32
CA TRP A 183 11.29 -5.71 -1.07
C TRP A 183 12.22 -5.91 -2.28
N ASP A 184 13.41 -6.46 -2.07
CA ASP A 184 14.38 -6.69 -3.13
C ASP A 184 13.89 -7.71 -4.19
N GLU A 185 13.09 -8.69 -3.78
CA GLU A 185 12.44 -9.66 -4.67
C GLU A 185 11.33 -9.00 -5.49
N ALA A 186 10.42 -8.25 -4.86
CA ALA A 186 9.31 -7.60 -5.54
C ALA A 186 9.78 -6.57 -6.56
N PHE A 187 10.86 -5.85 -6.26
CA PHE A 187 11.39 -4.79 -7.12
C PHE A 187 12.63 -5.23 -7.91
N ARG A 188 12.85 -6.53 -8.15
CA ARG A 188 13.95 -6.98 -9.03
C ARG A 188 13.72 -6.53 -10.49
N ASP A 189 14.81 -6.30 -11.23
CA ASP A 189 14.77 -6.01 -12.68
C ASP A 189 14.40 -7.25 -13.51
#